data_AF-A0A959S7M0-F1
#
_entry.id   AF-A0A959S7M0-F1
#
_cell.length_a   1.000
_cell.length_b   1.000
_cell.length_c   1.000
_cell.angle_alpha   90.00
_cell.angle_beta   90.00
_cell.angle_gamma   90.00
#
_symmetry.space_group_name_H-M   'P 1'
#
loop_
_entity.id
_entity.type
_entity.pdbx_description
1 polymer ?
#
loop_
_entity_poly.entity_id
_entity_poly.type
_entity_poly.pdbx_seq_one_letter_code
_entity_poly.pdbx_strand_id
1 'polypeptide(L)'
;MIRTLALAVLCASTLHLIAAPGGGCPGGESEMVITITPDNWPAEISWNVQDGGSVIASGNADGGTICVPEGECVIFTILDSYGDGIIQGGGYSVTLDGILVASGGSQYGNNYTYSQSTELNCPPGFSCGNPLTVGEGTHTAPVADTWYSFTAPASGTYLITTCGLANCDTRIWVYDHCTGLVPDQSPAGTMYFADGGCMSGPQAQLSANLGEGETVWIRIGDTEGACGGGSIEWSINYSGPISGCTDINSCNFDPLATVDDGSCIAWGSPDCPQAPDLIVDQDRLMTSLNLSTYTADQGNCYIAEGCLTGYGEREILRFSTRIANIGQLDYYIGTPQANPDQFELQNCHGHVHYKGYAEYLLYDDQGQELAIGFKNGFCVMDIDCNGGGTGQYGCGNMGISAGCADVYGSGTSCNWLDITGVPEGSYTLVVRTN
;
A
#
# COMPACT_ATOMS: atom_id res chain seq x y z
N MET A 1 -1.76 25.58 -54.94
CA MET A 1 -0.52 24.96 -54.41
C MET A 1 -0.57 25.07 -52.89
N ILE A 2 -1.09 24.03 -52.23
CA ILE A 2 -1.12 23.93 -50.76
C ILE A 2 0.08 23.03 -50.42
N ARG A 3 1.03 23.55 -49.63
CA ARG A 3 2.15 22.77 -49.10
C ARG A 3 1.81 22.32 -47.69
N THR A 4 1.54 21.03 -47.54
CA THR A 4 1.36 20.37 -46.25
C THR A 4 2.76 20.11 -45.67
N LEU A 5 3.05 20.65 -44.49
CA LEU A 5 4.24 20.28 -43.71
C LEU A 5 3.88 19.03 -42.89
N ALA A 6 4.47 17.89 -43.23
CA ALA A 6 4.46 16.71 -42.38
C ALA A 6 5.66 16.80 -41.43
N LEU A 7 5.40 16.98 -40.14
CA LEU A 7 6.42 16.93 -39.09
C LEU A 7 6.63 15.45 -38.74
N ALA A 8 7.74 14.87 -39.21
CA ALA A 8 8.16 13.54 -38.79
C ALA A 8 8.84 13.65 -37.43
N VAL A 9 8.17 13.18 -36.38
CA VAL A 9 8.81 12.92 -35.09
C VAL A 9 9.68 11.67 -35.27
N LEU A 10 11.00 11.85 -35.32
CA LEU A 10 11.92 10.74 -35.10
C LEU A 10 11.86 10.38 -33.62
N CYS A 11 11.08 9.35 -33.28
CA CYS A 11 11.30 8.62 -32.05
C CYS A 11 12.47 7.66 -32.32
N ALA A 12 13.66 7.99 -31.84
CA ALA A 12 14.79 7.08 -31.86
C ALA A 12 14.56 6.04 -30.75
N SER A 13 13.80 4.98 -31.04
CA SER A 13 13.85 3.78 -30.23
C SER A 13 15.20 3.12 -30.48
N THR A 14 16.07 3.12 -29.48
CA THR A 14 17.25 2.26 -29.45
C THR A 14 16.76 0.82 -29.42
N LEU A 15 16.79 0.18 -30.59
CA LEU A 15 16.48 -1.23 -30.74
C LEU A 15 17.66 -2.00 -30.13
N HIS A 16 17.55 -2.38 -28.85
CA HIS A 16 18.54 -3.25 -28.21
C HIS A 16 18.44 -4.62 -28.88
N LEU A 17 19.48 -5.01 -29.63
CA LEU A 17 19.52 -6.30 -30.30
C LEU A 17 19.69 -7.41 -29.25
N ILE A 18 18.92 -8.49 -29.41
CA ILE A 18 19.17 -9.76 -28.71
C ILE A 18 20.54 -10.27 -29.18
N ALA A 19 21.53 -10.24 -28.29
CA ALA A 19 22.87 -10.74 -28.59
C ALA A 19 22.87 -12.28 -28.55
N ALA A 20 23.72 -12.91 -29.36
CA ALA A 20 23.98 -14.33 -29.21
C ALA A 20 24.76 -14.56 -27.89
N PRO A 21 24.54 -15.67 -27.16
CA PRO A 21 25.27 -15.96 -25.93
C PRO A 21 26.79 -15.91 -26.15
N GLY A 22 27.49 -15.03 -25.44
CA GLY A 22 28.95 -14.84 -25.55
C GLY A 22 29.41 -13.99 -26.74
N GLY A 23 28.50 -13.23 -27.35
CA GLY A 23 28.78 -12.35 -28.49
C GLY A 23 29.47 -11.03 -28.13
N GLY A 24 29.48 -10.66 -26.86
CA GLY A 24 30.03 -9.41 -26.35
C GLY A 24 29.14 -8.22 -26.70
N CYS A 25 28.79 -7.42 -25.69
CA CYS A 25 28.04 -6.20 -25.90
C CYS A 25 28.92 -5.09 -26.52
N PRO A 26 28.33 -4.16 -27.28
CA PRO A 26 28.99 -2.92 -27.68
C PRO A 26 29.63 -2.21 -26.47
N GLY A 27 30.66 -1.40 -26.73
CA GLY A 27 31.30 -0.62 -25.66
C GLY A 27 30.30 0.35 -24.99
N GLY A 28 30.26 0.34 -23.65
CA GLY A 28 29.29 1.09 -22.84
C GLY A 28 28.04 0.29 -22.45
N GLU A 29 27.98 -1.00 -22.79
CA GLU A 29 26.92 -1.93 -22.39
C GLU A 29 27.50 -3.17 -21.71
N SER A 30 26.79 -3.68 -20.70
CA SER A 30 27.08 -4.93 -20.01
C SER A 30 26.21 -6.07 -20.55
N GLU A 31 26.77 -7.27 -20.65
CA GLU A 31 26.05 -8.47 -21.10
C GLU A 31 25.23 -9.05 -19.94
N MET A 32 23.89 -8.98 -20.06
CA MET A 32 22.98 -9.64 -19.15
C MET A 32 22.48 -10.95 -19.76
N VAL A 33 22.72 -12.06 -19.07
CA VAL A 33 22.27 -13.39 -19.49
C VAL A 33 21.21 -13.89 -18.50
N ILE A 34 20.00 -14.10 -19.01
CA ILE A 34 18.88 -14.68 -18.30
C ILE A 34 18.82 -16.16 -18.69
N THR A 35 19.08 -17.04 -17.74
CA THR A 35 18.95 -18.49 -17.91
C THR A 35 17.75 -18.97 -17.13
N ILE A 36 16.84 -19.68 -17.79
CA ILE A 36 15.64 -20.24 -17.16
C ILE A 36 15.64 -21.75 -17.40
N THR A 37 15.45 -22.50 -16.33
CA THR A 37 15.07 -23.91 -16.35
C THR A 37 13.58 -23.96 -16.05
N PRO A 38 12.70 -24.01 -17.07
CA PRO A 38 11.27 -24.02 -16.83
C PRO A 38 10.84 -25.32 -16.16
N ASP A 39 9.70 -25.25 -15.49
CA ASP A 39 8.97 -26.42 -15.02
C ASP A 39 8.01 -26.95 -16.11
N ASN A 40 6.91 -27.59 -15.73
CA ASN A 40 5.96 -28.15 -16.68
C ASN A 40 5.07 -27.10 -17.36
N TRP A 41 5.10 -25.83 -16.94
CA TRP A 41 4.22 -24.78 -17.42
C TRP A 41 4.98 -23.55 -17.97
N PRO A 42 5.96 -23.71 -18.90
CA PRO A 42 6.76 -22.59 -19.41
C PRO A 42 5.96 -21.43 -20.04
N ALA A 43 4.69 -21.63 -20.38
CA ALA A 43 3.85 -20.60 -20.95
C ALA A 43 3.47 -19.49 -19.94
N GLU A 44 3.59 -19.75 -18.64
CA GLU A 44 3.29 -18.76 -17.59
C GLU A 44 4.49 -17.87 -17.26
N ILE A 45 5.70 -18.31 -17.63
CA ILE A 45 6.94 -17.63 -17.28
C ILE A 45 7.29 -16.59 -18.34
N SER A 46 7.46 -15.36 -17.87
CA SER A 46 8.00 -14.25 -18.65
C SER A 46 8.95 -13.43 -17.83
N TRP A 47 9.73 -12.56 -18.48
CA TRP A 47 10.61 -11.63 -17.80
C TRP A 47 10.64 -10.29 -18.53
N ASN A 48 10.97 -9.24 -17.79
CA ASN A 48 11.30 -7.95 -18.35
C ASN A 48 12.48 -7.30 -17.63
N VAL A 49 13.18 -6.41 -18.34
CA VAL A 49 14.22 -5.55 -17.79
C VAL A 49 13.82 -4.11 -18.03
N GLN A 50 13.86 -3.30 -16.99
CA GLN A 50 13.48 -1.90 -17.01
C GLN A 50 14.67 -0.99 -16.73
N ASP A 51 14.69 0.16 -17.40
CA ASP A 51 15.59 1.29 -17.16
C ASP A 51 14.74 2.57 -17.09
N GLY A 52 14.87 3.35 -16.02
CA GLY A 52 14.08 4.56 -15.81
C GLY A 52 12.56 4.35 -15.92
N GLY A 53 12.06 3.18 -15.48
CA GLY A 53 10.65 2.78 -15.57
C GLY A 53 10.18 2.33 -16.97
N SER A 54 11.04 2.35 -17.98
CA SER A 54 10.74 1.87 -19.33
C SER A 54 11.25 0.44 -19.52
N VAL A 55 10.41 -0.46 -20.04
CA VAL A 55 10.83 -1.82 -20.41
C VAL A 55 11.76 -1.74 -21.63
N ILE A 56 13.04 -2.06 -21.41
CA ILE A 56 14.08 -2.07 -22.46
C ILE A 56 14.26 -3.44 -23.09
N ALA A 57 13.88 -4.51 -22.38
CA ALA A 57 13.87 -5.88 -22.89
C ALA A 57 12.80 -6.72 -22.21
N SER A 58 12.32 -7.74 -22.90
CA SER A 58 11.44 -8.77 -22.33
C SER A 58 11.62 -10.10 -23.06
N GLY A 59 11.21 -11.17 -22.40
CA GLY A 59 11.25 -12.51 -22.97
C GLY A 59 10.32 -13.48 -22.24
N ASN A 60 10.41 -14.74 -22.64
CA ASN A 60 9.61 -15.86 -22.13
C ASN A 60 10.51 -16.83 -21.36
N ALA A 61 9.99 -18.03 -21.07
CA ALA A 61 10.71 -19.14 -20.44
C ALA A 61 11.98 -19.62 -21.16
N ASP A 62 12.26 -19.20 -22.40
CA ASP A 62 13.49 -19.57 -23.11
C ASP A 62 14.73 -18.80 -22.59
N GLY A 63 14.51 -17.80 -21.72
CA GLY A 63 15.57 -16.90 -21.25
C GLY A 63 16.03 -15.94 -22.34
N GLY A 64 17.27 -15.48 -22.27
CA GLY A 64 17.83 -14.62 -23.30
C GLY A 64 19.16 -13.97 -22.91
N THR A 65 19.82 -13.38 -23.91
CA THR A 65 20.99 -12.53 -23.70
C THR A 65 20.70 -11.15 -24.28
N ILE A 66 20.85 -10.13 -23.44
CA ILE A 66 20.62 -8.74 -23.81
C ILE A 66 21.83 -7.90 -23.39
N CYS A 67 21.96 -6.74 -24.02
CA CYS A 67 22.90 -5.73 -23.58
C CYS A 67 22.14 -4.64 -22.84
N VAL A 68 22.60 -4.32 -21.63
CA VAL A 68 22.06 -3.24 -20.80
C VAL A 68 23.11 -2.16 -20.64
N PRO A 69 22.73 -0.88 -20.44
CA PRO A 69 23.71 0.17 -20.21
C PRO A 69 24.65 -0.16 -19.04
N GLU A 70 25.96 -0.06 -19.28
CA GLU A 70 26.98 -0.41 -18.28
C GLU A 70 26.89 0.54 -17.07
N GLY A 71 26.73 -0.02 -15.87
CA GLY A 71 26.73 0.73 -14.61
C GLY A 71 25.47 1.54 -14.31
N GLU A 72 24.46 1.50 -15.18
CA GLU A 72 23.17 2.16 -14.95
C GLU A 72 22.24 1.27 -14.09
N CYS A 73 21.31 1.92 -13.40
CA CYS A 73 20.27 1.24 -12.63
C CYS A 73 19.30 0.52 -13.56
N VAL A 74 19.27 -0.81 -13.48
CA VAL A 74 18.30 -1.63 -14.22
C VAL A 74 17.58 -2.57 -13.28
N ILE A 75 16.29 -2.79 -13.53
CA ILE A 75 15.45 -3.69 -12.75
C ILE A 75 15.14 -4.91 -13.62
N PHE A 76 15.67 -6.07 -13.23
CA PHE A 76 15.21 -7.34 -13.78
C PHE A 76 13.97 -7.80 -13.03
N THR A 77 12.92 -8.23 -13.73
CA THR A 77 11.72 -8.83 -13.13
C THR A 77 11.38 -10.13 -13.84
N ILE A 78 11.31 -11.23 -13.09
CA ILE A 78 10.70 -12.49 -13.53
C ILE A 78 9.22 -12.48 -13.13
N LEU A 79 8.36 -13.02 -13.98
CA LEU A 79 6.91 -13.08 -13.78
C LEU A 79 6.41 -14.50 -14.01
N ASP A 80 5.38 -14.84 -13.27
CA ASP A 80 4.56 -16.04 -13.43
C ASP A 80 3.08 -15.63 -13.37
N SER A 81 2.31 -15.97 -14.40
CA SER A 81 0.90 -15.61 -14.50
C SER A 81 -0.03 -16.39 -13.55
N TYR A 82 0.39 -17.54 -13.00
CA TYR A 82 -0.42 -18.36 -12.09
C TYR A 82 -0.07 -18.18 -10.61
N GLY A 83 1.11 -17.63 -10.31
CA GLY A 83 1.50 -17.16 -8.99
C GLY A 83 2.09 -18.23 -8.08
N ASP A 84 2.45 -19.39 -8.61
CA ASP A 84 3.14 -20.46 -7.92
C ASP A 84 4.67 -20.45 -8.12
N GLY A 85 5.18 -19.55 -8.97
CA GLY A 85 6.60 -19.39 -9.28
C GLY A 85 7.14 -20.54 -10.13
N ILE A 86 8.47 -20.70 -10.21
CA ILE A 86 9.06 -21.81 -10.96
C ILE A 86 9.27 -23.01 -10.03
N ILE A 87 8.42 -24.03 -10.18
CA ILE A 87 8.33 -25.17 -9.26
C ILE A 87 9.03 -26.43 -9.78
N GLN A 88 8.91 -27.53 -9.04
CA GLN A 88 9.36 -28.88 -9.46
C GLN A 88 10.83 -29.01 -9.92
N GLY A 89 11.73 -28.24 -9.30
CA GLY A 89 13.15 -28.24 -9.63
C GLY A 89 13.53 -27.32 -10.80
N GLY A 90 12.59 -26.52 -11.29
CA GLY A 90 12.87 -25.38 -12.16
C GLY A 90 13.34 -24.15 -11.38
N GLY A 91 13.88 -23.19 -12.12
CA GLY A 91 14.40 -21.94 -11.56
C GLY A 91 15.00 -21.03 -12.63
N TYR A 92 15.47 -19.88 -12.20
CA TYR A 92 16.15 -18.92 -13.07
C TYR A 92 17.45 -18.44 -12.43
N SER A 93 18.37 -17.98 -13.28
CA SER A 93 19.56 -17.24 -12.88
C SER A 93 19.84 -16.12 -13.87
N VAL A 94 20.23 -14.96 -13.36
CA VAL A 94 20.65 -13.81 -14.16
C VAL A 94 22.11 -13.52 -13.86
N THR A 95 22.93 -13.41 -14.90
CA THR A 95 24.32 -12.95 -14.77
C THR A 95 24.52 -11.64 -15.50
N LEU A 96 25.29 -10.72 -14.92
CA LEU A 96 25.76 -9.49 -15.55
C LEU A 96 27.28 -9.58 -15.72
N ASP A 97 27.76 -9.51 -16.97
CA ASP A 97 29.18 -9.72 -17.34
C ASP A 97 29.77 -11.01 -16.74
N GLY A 98 28.96 -12.07 -16.70
CA GLY A 98 29.30 -13.39 -16.15
C GLY A 98 29.24 -13.51 -14.62
N ILE A 99 28.92 -12.43 -13.89
CA ILE A 99 28.71 -12.45 -12.45
C ILE A 99 27.24 -12.74 -12.15
N LEU A 100 26.95 -13.75 -11.32
CA LEU A 100 25.58 -14.04 -10.88
C LEU A 100 25.03 -12.87 -10.04
N VAL A 101 23.93 -12.27 -10.49
CA VAL A 101 23.29 -11.13 -9.85
C VAL A 101 21.87 -11.43 -9.33
N ALA A 102 21.19 -12.43 -9.90
CA ALA A 102 19.90 -12.88 -9.39
C ALA A 102 19.74 -14.39 -9.59
N SER A 103 18.97 -15.04 -8.72
CA SER A 103 18.50 -16.42 -8.92
C SER A 103 17.26 -16.68 -8.07
N GLY A 104 16.34 -17.52 -8.58
CA GLY A 104 15.12 -17.85 -7.87
C GLY A 104 14.43 -19.10 -8.42
N GLY A 105 13.38 -19.53 -7.73
CA GLY A 105 12.63 -20.74 -8.03
C GLY A 105 12.98 -21.91 -7.11
N SER A 106 12.21 -23.00 -7.23
CA SER A 106 12.32 -24.18 -6.38
C SER A 106 13.69 -24.85 -6.42
N GLN A 107 14.41 -24.76 -7.55
CA GLN A 107 15.80 -25.22 -7.69
C GLN A 107 16.75 -24.55 -6.68
N TYR A 108 16.52 -23.28 -6.37
CA TYR A 108 17.38 -22.46 -5.52
C TYR A 108 16.85 -22.33 -4.08
N GLY A 109 15.66 -22.87 -3.80
CA GLY A 109 15.03 -22.84 -2.47
C GLY A 109 14.41 -21.50 -2.08
N ASN A 110 14.33 -20.55 -3.02
CA ASN A 110 13.77 -19.22 -2.86
C ASN A 110 12.74 -18.97 -3.98
N ASN A 111 11.62 -19.67 -3.90
CA ASN A 111 10.54 -19.52 -4.86
C ASN A 111 9.80 -18.18 -4.66
N TYR A 112 9.22 -17.66 -5.74
CA TYR A 112 8.39 -16.45 -5.74
C TYR A 112 6.94 -16.83 -6.10
N THR A 113 6.02 -15.86 -6.01
CA THR A 113 4.62 -16.06 -6.44
C THR A 113 4.43 -15.51 -7.84
N TYR A 114 3.76 -14.36 -8.00
CA TYR A 114 3.48 -13.76 -9.31
C TYR A 114 4.69 -13.08 -9.95
N SER A 115 5.62 -12.59 -9.13
CA SER A 115 6.82 -11.93 -9.63
C SER A 115 7.94 -11.89 -8.62
N GLN A 116 9.16 -11.68 -9.12
CA GLN A 116 10.32 -11.31 -8.33
C GLN A 116 11.19 -10.33 -9.10
N SER A 117 11.56 -9.23 -8.45
CA SER A 117 12.43 -8.21 -9.04
C SER A 117 13.81 -8.22 -8.39
N THR A 118 14.82 -7.83 -9.17
CA THR A 118 16.19 -7.62 -8.70
C THR A 118 16.70 -6.32 -9.30
N GLU A 119 17.09 -5.40 -8.43
CA GLU A 119 17.69 -4.12 -8.77
C GLU A 119 19.20 -4.29 -8.94
N LEU A 120 19.73 -3.81 -10.06
CA LEU A 120 21.13 -3.94 -10.45
C LEU A 120 21.72 -2.56 -10.62
N ASN A 121 22.81 -2.29 -9.91
CA ASN A 121 23.52 -0.99 -9.90
C ASN A 121 22.63 0.21 -9.51
N CYS A 122 21.48 -0.02 -8.88
CA CYS A 122 20.61 1.05 -8.45
C CYS A 122 21.20 1.79 -7.23
N PRO A 123 21.23 3.13 -7.25
CA PRO A 123 21.78 3.90 -6.15
C PRO A 123 20.92 3.72 -4.89
N PRO A 124 21.51 3.89 -3.69
CA PRO A 124 20.72 3.94 -2.46
C PRO A 124 19.60 4.97 -2.55
N GLY A 125 18.42 4.61 -2.07
CA GLY A 125 17.19 5.40 -2.15
C GLY A 125 16.37 5.17 -3.41
N PHE A 126 16.78 4.28 -4.32
CA PHE A 126 15.96 3.92 -5.48
C PHE A 126 14.69 3.13 -5.10
N SER A 127 14.78 2.30 -4.07
CA SER A 127 13.68 1.45 -3.60
C SER A 127 13.67 1.35 -2.08
N CYS A 128 12.57 0.81 -1.53
CA CYS A 128 12.49 0.52 -0.10
C CYS A 128 13.49 -0.55 0.35
N GLY A 129 14.00 -1.39 -0.58
CA GLY A 129 14.92 -2.49 -0.29
C GLY A 129 16.36 -2.03 -0.04
N ASN A 130 16.74 -0.87 -0.58
CA ASN A 130 18.02 -0.21 -0.31
C ASN A 130 17.82 1.29 -0.07
N PRO A 131 17.13 1.69 1.02
CA PRO A 131 16.75 3.08 1.25
C PRO A 131 17.93 3.90 1.82
N LEU A 132 17.88 5.22 1.67
CA LEU A 132 18.82 6.12 2.33
C LEU A 132 18.48 6.24 3.83
N THR A 133 19.39 5.86 4.72
CA THR A 133 19.16 6.04 6.17
C THR A 133 19.36 7.51 6.58
N VAL A 134 18.36 8.06 7.26
CA VAL A 134 18.35 9.46 7.71
C VAL A 134 18.02 9.58 9.19
N GLY A 135 18.47 10.67 9.81
CA GLY A 135 17.99 11.14 11.10
C GLY A 135 17.07 12.35 10.94
N GLU A 136 16.79 13.05 12.04
CA GLU A 136 16.07 14.32 12.01
C GLU A 136 16.83 15.42 11.25
N GLY A 137 16.09 16.39 10.72
CA GLY A 137 16.60 17.55 10.01
C GLY A 137 16.12 17.63 8.56
N THR A 138 16.78 18.49 7.78
CA THR A 138 16.50 18.72 6.36
C THR A 138 17.35 17.80 5.50
N HIS A 139 16.72 17.24 4.47
CA HIS A 139 17.31 16.30 3.52
C HIS A 139 16.93 16.69 2.09
N THR A 140 17.58 16.07 1.11
CA THR A 140 17.33 16.31 -0.31
C THR A 140 17.12 14.98 -1.02
N ALA A 141 15.92 14.76 -1.52
CA ALA A 141 15.65 13.70 -2.48
C ALA A 141 16.29 14.09 -3.83
N PRO A 142 17.27 13.34 -4.34
CA PRO A 142 17.94 13.68 -5.60
C PRO A 142 16.97 13.64 -6.78
N VAL A 143 15.96 12.77 -6.73
CA VAL A 143 14.87 12.64 -7.70
C VAL A 143 13.56 12.34 -6.98
N ALA A 144 12.43 12.51 -7.67
CA ALA A 144 11.14 12.03 -7.18
C ALA A 144 11.20 10.51 -6.93
N ASP A 145 10.39 10.06 -5.97
CA ASP A 145 10.30 8.67 -5.51
C ASP A 145 11.57 8.13 -4.82
N THR A 146 12.37 9.03 -4.24
CA THR A 146 13.50 8.60 -3.41
C THR A 146 13.01 8.03 -2.07
N TRP A 147 13.55 6.86 -1.71
CA TRP A 147 13.29 6.11 -0.50
C TRP A 147 14.29 6.38 0.60
N TYR A 148 13.76 6.48 1.82
CA TYR A 148 14.49 6.69 3.04
C TYR A 148 14.07 5.70 4.11
N SER A 149 14.98 5.39 5.02
CA SER A 149 14.67 4.72 6.28
C SER A 149 14.94 5.68 7.43
N PHE A 150 14.00 5.75 8.36
CA PHE A 150 14.12 6.54 9.58
C PHE A 150 13.79 5.65 10.77
N THR A 151 14.61 5.73 11.83
CA THR A 151 14.32 5.07 13.11
C THR A 151 14.13 6.12 14.17
N ALA A 152 12.94 6.16 14.77
CA ALA A 152 12.59 7.19 15.74
C ALA A 152 13.45 7.10 17.00
N PRO A 153 14.25 8.14 17.34
CA PRO A 153 15.09 8.13 18.54
C PRO A 153 14.31 8.27 19.85
N ALA A 154 13.03 8.66 19.79
CA ALA A 154 12.14 8.80 20.94
C ALA A 154 10.68 8.59 20.50
N SER A 155 9.82 8.19 21.43
CA SER A 155 8.38 8.16 21.16
C SER A 155 7.83 9.59 21.07
N GLY A 156 7.07 9.89 20.02
CA GLY A 156 6.33 11.13 19.91
C GLY A 156 5.92 11.48 18.49
N THR A 157 5.58 12.75 18.27
CA THR A 157 5.12 13.23 16.96
C THR A 157 6.30 13.75 16.13
N TYR A 158 6.39 13.31 14.89
CA TYR A 158 7.38 13.74 13.91
C TYR A 158 6.67 14.44 12.74
N LEU A 159 7.03 15.71 12.49
CA LEU A 159 6.53 16.46 11.34
C LEU A 159 7.41 16.13 10.13
N ILE A 160 6.81 15.53 9.11
CA ILE A 160 7.44 15.27 7.82
C ILE A 160 6.86 16.25 6.81
N THR A 161 7.69 17.07 6.20
CA THR A 161 7.22 18.18 5.39
C THR A 161 8.14 18.56 4.24
N THR A 162 7.52 18.96 3.14
CA THR A 162 8.15 19.66 2.01
C THR A 162 7.71 21.13 1.92
N CYS A 163 6.84 21.59 2.83
CA CYS A 163 6.31 22.95 2.85
C CYS A 163 7.42 23.98 2.99
N GLY A 164 7.46 24.96 2.08
CA GLY A 164 8.46 26.03 2.10
C GLY A 164 9.90 25.57 1.82
N LEU A 165 10.09 24.29 1.48
CA LEU A 165 11.37 23.70 1.09
C LEU A 165 11.37 23.38 -0.41
N ALA A 166 10.37 22.61 -0.87
CA ALA A 166 10.17 22.34 -2.28
C ALA A 166 9.38 23.46 -2.96
N ASN A 167 9.54 23.60 -4.28
CA ASN A 167 8.86 24.60 -5.12
C ASN A 167 7.91 23.97 -6.16
N CYS A 168 7.54 22.71 -5.98
CA CYS A 168 6.68 21.91 -6.84
C CYS A 168 5.59 21.21 -6.03
N ASP A 169 4.66 20.54 -6.72
CA ASP A 169 3.60 19.72 -6.13
C ASP A 169 4.18 18.36 -5.69
N THR A 170 4.19 18.11 -4.38
CA THR A 170 4.92 16.98 -3.77
C THR A 170 4.00 16.01 -3.06
N ARG A 171 4.49 14.78 -2.87
CA ARG A 171 3.80 13.70 -2.18
C ARG A 171 4.73 13.06 -1.17
N ILE A 172 4.17 12.66 -0.02
CA ILE A 172 4.89 11.95 1.04
C ILE A 172 4.14 10.65 1.33
N TRP A 173 4.85 9.53 1.27
CA TRP A 173 4.35 8.23 1.73
C TRP A 173 5.25 7.73 2.86
N VAL A 174 4.65 7.17 3.90
CA VAL A 174 5.35 6.52 5.01
C VAL A 174 4.80 5.12 5.15
N TYR A 175 5.69 4.12 5.20
CA TYR A 175 5.37 2.70 5.31
C TYR A 175 6.01 2.12 6.57
N ASP A 176 5.38 1.10 7.13
CA ASP A 176 5.85 0.31 8.27
C ASP A 176 6.56 -1.00 7.83
N HIS A 177 6.63 -1.26 6.52
CA HIS A 177 7.29 -2.41 5.94
C HIS A 177 7.83 -2.11 4.54
N CYS A 178 8.66 -3.03 4.03
CA CYS A 178 9.14 -3.01 2.65
C CYS A 178 8.94 -4.36 1.94
N THR A 179 9.01 -5.48 2.66
CA THR A 179 8.84 -6.81 2.07
C THR A 179 7.42 -6.98 1.51
N GLY A 180 7.32 -7.34 0.22
CA GLY A 180 6.04 -7.52 -0.46
C GLY A 180 5.33 -6.22 -0.85
N LEU A 181 5.95 -5.06 -0.59
CA LEU A 181 5.39 -3.77 -0.96
C LEU A 181 5.40 -3.62 -2.49
N VAL A 182 4.24 -3.27 -3.06
CA VAL A 182 4.10 -2.88 -4.46
C VAL A 182 3.71 -1.40 -4.48
N PRO A 183 4.70 -0.49 -4.42
CA PRO A 183 4.42 0.92 -4.27
C PRO A 183 3.85 1.50 -5.57
N ASP A 184 2.71 2.20 -5.46
CA ASP A 184 2.13 2.98 -6.55
C ASP A 184 2.06 4.48 -6.18
N GLN A 185 1.34 5.28 -6.95
CA GLN A 185 1.17 6.72 -6.70
C GLN A 185 -0.05 7.04 -5.82
N SER A 186 -0.79 6.01 -5.38
CA SER A 186 -1.92 6.14 -4.48
C SER A 186 -1.48 6.04 -3.02
N PRO A 187 -2.38 6.30 -2.05
CA PRO A 187 -2.10 6.07 -0.63
C PRO A 187 -2.02 4.58 -0.23
N ALA A 188 -2.29 3.65 -1.16
CA ALA A 188 -2.41 2.23 -0.84
C ALA A 188 -1.14 1.68 -0.17
N GLY A 189 -1.35 0.95 0.93
CA GLY A 189 -0.26 0.31 1.68
C GLY A 189 0.54 1.25 2.58
N THR A 190 0.24 2.55 2.62
CA THR A 190 0.92 3.47 3.53
C THR A 190 0.37 3.42 4.96
N MET A 191 1.24 3.70 5.93
CA MET A 191 0.87 4.07 7.29
C MET A 191 0.49 5.55 7.37
N TYR A 192 1.20 6.43 6.66
CA TYR A 192 0.87 7.85 6.51
C TYR A 192 1.03 8.28 5.06
N PHE A 193 0.13 9.14 4.59
CA PHE A 193 0.20 9.73 3.25
C PHE A 193 -0.16 11.22 3.30
N ALA A 194 0.52 12.02 2.48
CA ALA A 194 0.14 13.41 2.25
C ALA A 194 0.31 13.81 0.79
N ASP A 195 -0.72 14.47 0.27
CA ASP A 195 -0.79 15.15 -1.02
C ASP A 195 -1.04 16.65 -0.92
N GLY A 196 -0.90 17.19 0.29
CA GLY A 196 -1.12 18.59 0.61
C GLY A 196 -0.89 18.86 2.09
N GLY A 197 -1.60 19.86 2.62
CA GLY A 197 -1.57 20.20 4.05
C GLY A 197 -0.73 21.43 4.38
N CYS A 198 0.03 21.99 3.44
CA CYS A 198 0.76 23.24 3.66
C CYS A 198 -0.20 24.44 3.75
N MET A 199 0.15 25.44 4.59
CA MET A 199 -0.61 26.69 4.67
C MET A 199 -0.70 27.43 3.32
N SER A 200 0.33 27.31 2.50
CA SER A 200 0.37 27.83 1.14
C SER A 200 1.21 26.94 0.24
N GLY A 201 0.76 26.78 -1.00
CA GLY A 201 1.43 26.00 -2.03
C GLY A 201 0.97 24.54 -2.10
N PRO A 202 1.35 23.82 -3.17
CA PRO A 202 0.91 22.46 -3.45
C PRO A 202 1.79 21.39 -2.79
N GLN A 203 2.66 21.77 -1.84
CA GLN A 203 3.53 20.84 -1.17
C GLN A 203 2.77 19.99 -0.14
N ALA A 204 3.35 18.86 0.23
CA ALA A 204 2.82 17.93 1.23
C ALA A 204 3.45 18.12 2.62
N GLN A 205 2.63 17.94 3.67
CA GLN A 205 3.09 17.69 5.03
C GLN A 205 2.16 16.74 5.78
N LEU A 206 2.72 15.97 6.72
CA LEU A 206 1.99 15.13 7.65
C LEU A 206 2.69 15.07 9.01
N SER A 207 1.94 14.73 10.04
CA SER A 207 2.49 14.40 11.36
C SER A 207 2.39 12.90 11.57
N ALA A 208 3.51 12.25 11.86
CA ALA A 208 3.60 10.82 12.13
C ALA A 208 3.86 10.59 13.62
N ASN A 209 3.04 9.76 14.27
CA ASN A 209 3.26 9.36 15.65
C ASN A 209 4.07 8.06 15.65
N LEU A 210 5.32 8.13 16.10
CA LEU A 210 6.26 7.01 16.06
C LEU A 210 6.73 6.65 17.47
N GLY A 211 6.92 5.37 17.74
CA GLY A 211 7.49 4.85 18.98
C GLY A 211 9.03 4.86 18.98
N GLU A 212 9.66 4.96 20.16
CA GLU A 212 11.11 4.83 20.29
C GLU A 212 11.62 3.50 19.69
N GLY A 213 12.58 3.59 18.78
CA GLY A 213 13.15 2.45 18.07
C GLY A 213 12.31 1.92 16.91
N GLU A 214 11.15 2.51 16.63
CA GLU A 214 10.33 2.17 15.47
C GLU A 214 11.02 2.63 14.19
N THR A 215 11.15 1.73 13.22
CA THR A 215 11.70 2.02 11.89
C THR A 215 10.58 2.14 10.86
N VAL A 216 10.61 3.23 10.09
CA VAL A 216 9.68 3.49 8.98
C VAL A 216 10.44 3.72 7.68
N TRP A 217 9.76 3.47 6.56
CA TRP A 217 10.23 3.78 5.21
C TRP A 217 9.49 4.99 4.67
N ILE A 218 10.22 6.03 4.28
CA ILE A 218 9.64 7.28 3.78
C ILE A 218 9.97 7.38 2.29
N ARG A 219 8.96 7.56 1.44
CA ARG A 219 9.13 7.85 0.02
C ARG A 219 8.75 9.30 -0.23
N ILE A 220 9.66 10.06 -0.84
CA ILE A 220 9.46 11.46 -1.19
C ILE A 220 9.35 11.56 -2.70
N GLY A 221 8.19 11.99 -3.20
CA GLY A 221 7.91 12.07 -4.62
C GLY A 221 7.12 13.30 -5.01
N ASP A 222 6.62 13.29 -6.23
CA ASP A 222 5.89 14.39 -6.84
C ASP A 222 4.63 13.92 -7.56
N THR A 223 3.82 14.89 -7.99
CA THR A 223 2.61 14.63 -8.76
C THR A 223 2.92 14.66 -10.24
N GLU A 224 2.85 13.52 -10.93
CA GLU A 224 2.98 13.43 -12.39
C GLU A 224 4.24 14.13 -12.94
N GLY A 225 5.37 14.08 -12.20
CA GLY A 225 6.62 14.74 -12.62
C GLY A 225 6.61 16.26 -12.42
N ALA A 226 5.75 16.80 -11.54
CA ALA A 226 5.64 18.23 -11.26
C ALA A 226 6.96 18.90 -10.83
N CYS A 227 7.92 18.14 -10.30
CA CYS A 227 9.24 18.64 -9.95
C CYS A 227 10.25 18.60 -11.12
N GLY A 228 9.82 18.15 -12.31
CA GLY A 228 10.61 18.17 -13.54
C GLY A 228 11.86 17.29 -13.49
N GLY A 229 11.85 16.24 -12.66
CA GLY A 229 13.02 15.39 -12.39
C GLY A 229 14.10 16.07 -11.54
N GLY A 230 13.81 17.24 -10.97
CA GLY A 230 14.69 17.93 -10.05
C GLY A 230 14.66 17.34 -8.64
N SER A 231 15.59 17.80 -7.80
CA SER A 231 15.66 17.40 -6.40
C SER A 231 14.52 18.00 -5.57
N ILE A 232 14.07 17.27 -4.56
CA ILE A 232 13.01 17.72 -3.62
C ILE A 232 13.63 17.88 -2.23
N GLU A 233 13.69 19.12 -1.73
CA GLU A 233 14.05 19.38 -0.33
C GLU A 233 12.88 19.06 0.60
N TRP A 234 13.16 18.34 1.67
CA TRP A 234 12.17 17.90 2.66
C TRP A 234 12.80 17.85 4.04
N SER A 235 11.99 17.69 5.09
CA SER A 235 12.51 17.51 6.44
C SER A 235 11.65 16.58 7.28
N ILE A 236 12.26 15.99 8.29
CA ILE A 236 11.60 15.27 9.38
C ILE A 236 12.11 15.83 10.71
N ASN A 237 11.22 16.32 11.56
CA ASN A 237 11.59 16.92 12.84
C ASN A 237 10.68 16.46 13.97
N TYR A 238 11.26 16.14 15.11
CA TYR A 238 10.52 15.84 16.33
C TYR A 238 9.76 17.08 16.80
N SER A 239 8.44 16.95 16.89
CA SER A 239 7.51 18.00 17.30
C SER A 239 7.21 17.95 18.80
N GLY A 240 7.67 16.91 19.49
CA GLY A 240 7.48 16.73 20.93
C GLY A 240 6.79 15.41 21.27
N PRO A 241 6.71 15.10 22.57
CA PRO A 241 5.97 13.95 23.04
C PRO A 241 4.48 14.17 22.78
N ILE A 242 3.77 13.09 22.50
CA ILE A 242 2.31 13.13 22.37
C ILE A 242 1.76 13.43 23.76
N SER A 243 1.09 14.58 23.89
CA SER A 243 0.60 15.12 25.16
C SER A 243 -0.92 15.01 25.19
N GLY A 244 -1.44 14.43 26.26
CA GLY A 244 -2.87 14.14 26.41
C GLY A 244 -3.13 13.42 27.73
N CYS A 245 -4.37 13.03 27.99
CA CYS A 245 -4.67 12.31 29.22
C CYS A 245 -4.10 10.89 29.20
N THR A 246 -3.23 10.56 30.15
CA THR A 246 -2.61 9.21 30.23
C THR A 246 -3.32 8.23 31.18
N ASP A 247 -4.36 8.68 31.90
CA ASP A 247 -5.13 7.82 32.81
C ASP A 247 -6.19 7.02 32.04
N ILE A 248 -6.00 5.71 31.94
CA ILE A 248 -6.92 4.77 31.29
C ILE A 248 -8.35 4.79 31.89
N ASN A 249 -8.51 5.28 33.13
CA ASN A 249 -9.80 5.42 33.78
C ASN A 249 -10.40 6.83 33.64
N SER A 250 -9.81 7.69 32.81
CA SER A 250 -10.37 8.98 32.45
C SER A 250 -11.14 8.87 31.14
N CYS A 251 -12.20 9.66 31.00
CA CYS A 251 -13.10 9.57 29.86
C CYS A 251 -12.53 10.15 28.57
N ASN A 252 -11.45 10.92 28.67
CA ASN A 252 -10.70 11.50 27.57
C ASN A 252 -9.29 10.90 27.48
N PHE A 253 -9.09 9.68 27.98
CA PHE A 253 -7.85 8.94 27.85
C PHE A 253 -7.36 8.98 26.39
N ASP A 254 -6.15 9.49 26.20
CA ASP A 254 -5.43 9.47 24.94
C ASP A 254 -4.40 8.34 25.01
N PRO A 255 -4.63 7.23 24.31
CA PRO A 255 -3.76 6.07 24.32
C PRO A 255 -2.44 6.28 23.58
N LEU A 256 -2.31 7.35 22.80
CA LEU A 256 -1.05 7.76 22.21
C LEU A 256 -0.26 8.72 23.12
N ALA A 257 -0.91 9.31 24.12
CA ALA A 257 -0.25 10.23 25.04
C ALA A 257 0.87 9.51 25.83
N THR A 258 2.06 10.08 25.72
CA THR A 258 3.26 9.68 26.48
C THR A 258 3.54 10.65 27.64
N VAL A 259 2.90 11.81 27.63
CA VAL A 259 3.02 12.84 28.67
C VAL A 259 1.62 13.29 29.08
N ASP A 260 1.34 13.18 30.39
CA ASP A 260 0.12 13.75 30.98
C ASP A 260 0.18 15.28 30.92
N ASP A 261 -0.75 15.88 30.20
CA ASP A 261 -0.91 17.32 30.09
C ASP A 261 -1.85 17.90 31.17
N GLY A 262 -2.35 17.05 32.08
CA GLY A 262 -3.29 17.42 33.13
C GLY A 262 -4.73 17.59 32.63
N SER A 263 -5.01 17.18 31.39
CA SER A 263 -6.36 17.24 30.81
C SER A 263 -7.27 16.11 31.28
N CYS A 264 -6.80 15.13 32.06
CA CYS A 264 -7.59 13.97 32.46
C CYS A 264 -8.89 14.33 33.19
N ILE A 265 -10.00 13.81 32.67
CA ILE A 265 -11.34 14.04 33.18
C ILE A 265 -11.96 12.72 33.63
N ALA A 266 -12.42 12.66 34.87
CA ALA A 266 -13.06 11.47 35.44
C ALA A 266 -14.37 11.10 34.70
N TRP A 267 -14.64 9.80 34.55
CA TRP A 267 -15.91 9.29 34.01
C TRP A 267 -17.13 9.88 34.73
N GLY A 268 -18.10 10.36 33.95
CA GLY A 268 -19.33 10.99 34.45
C GLY A 268 -19.22 12.49 34.75
N SER A 269 -18.06 13.11 34.50
CA SER A 269 -17.91 14.56 34.55
C SER A 269 -18.79 15.24 33.48
N PRO A 270 -19.49 16.35 33.78
CA PRO A 270 -20.18 17.15 32.78
C PRO A 270 -19.22 17.82 31.78
N ASP A 271 -17.94 17.94 32.14
CA ASP A 271 -16.88 18.50 31.30
C ASP A 271 -16.18 17.43 30.46
N CYS A 272 -16.63 16.16 30.53
CA CYS A 272 -16.08 15.11 29.70
C CYS A 272 -16.24 15.49 28.22
N PRO A 273 -15.14 15.53 27.44
CA PRO A 273 -15.23 15.83 26.02
C PRO A 273 -16.15 14.83 25.34
N GLN A 274 -16.82 15.31 24.30
CA GLN A 274 -17.64 14.44 23.48
C GLN A 274 -16.75 13.34 22.89
N ALA A 275 -17.21 12.10 23.01
CA ALA A 275 -16.50 10.91 22.54
C ALA A 275 -16.37 10.91 21.01
N PRO A 276 -15.61 9.95 20.44
CA PRO A 276 -15.74 9.64 19.03
C PRO A 276 -17.20 9.31 18.71
N ASP A 277 -17.67 9.77 17.56
CA ASP A 277 -19.03 9.52 17.07
C ASP A 277 -18.92 9.06 15.63
N LEU A 278 -19.09 7.75 15.43
CA LEU A 278 -18.90 7.11 14.14
C LEU A 278 -20.23 7.07 13.38
N ILE A 279 -20.22 7.58 12.15
CA ILE A 279 -21.39 7.56 11.27
C ILE A 279 -21.07 6.88 9.94
N VAL A 280 -21.93 5.94 9.54
CA VAL A 280 -21.90 5.31 8.22
C VAL A 280 -22.50 6.28 7.20
N ASP A 281 -21.78 6.51 6.09
CA ASP A 281 -22.29 7.27 4.95
C ASP A 281 -23.31 6.45 4.15
N GLN A 282 -24.59 6.66 4.47
CA GLN A 282 -25.71 5.93 3.88
C GLN A 282 -25.83 6.18 2.36
N ASP A 283 -25.63 7.42 1.90
CA ASP A 283 -25.81 7.76 0.48
C ASP A 283 -24.74 7.08 -0.37
N ARG A 284 -23.49 7.07 0.10
CA ARG A 284 -22.40 6.34 -0.57
C ARG A 284 -22.65 4.83 -0.59
N LEU A 285 -23.14 4.26 0.52
CA LEU A 285 -23.50 2.85 0.56
C LEU A 285 -24.57 2.52 -0.49
N MET A 286 -25.69 3.23 -0.49
CA MET A 286 -26.81 2.95 -1.39
C MET A 286 -26.46 3.15 -2.87
N THR A 287 -25.73 4.20 -3.20
CA THR A 287 -25.41 4.54 -4.60
C THR A 287 -24.34 3.65 -5.22
N SER A 288 -23.62 2.87 -4.41
CA SER A 288 -22.53 1.99 -4.87
C SER A 288 -22.89 0.50 -4.89
N LEU A 289 -24.13 0.14 -4.55
CA LEU A 289 -24.61 -1.23 -4.59
C LEU A 289 -24.53 -1.82 -6.00
N ASN A 290 -23.85 -2.95 -6.14
CA ASN A 290 -23.67 -3.62 -7.43
C ASN A 290 -23.69 -5.14 -7.27
N LEU A 291 -24.56 -5.81 -8.05
CA LEU A 291 -24.56 -7.26 -8.16
C LEU A 291 -23.46 -7.73 -9.10
N SER A 292 -22.72 -8.75 -8.67
CA SER A 292 -21.61 -9.34 -9.41
C SER A 292 -21.50 -10.83 -9.12
N THR A 293 -20.69 -11.54 -9.90
CA THR A 293 -20.34 -12.94 -9.65
C THR A 293 -18.85 -13.08 -9.35
N TYR A 294 -18.51 -14.09 -8.55
CA TYR A 294 -17.13 -14.42 -8.20
C TYR A 294 -16.94 -15.94 -8.26
N THR A 295 -15.87 -16.44 -8.88
CA THR A 295 -15.57 -17.87 -8.89
C THR A 295 -14.53 -18.17 -7.81
N ALA A 296 -14.91 -18.97 -6.82
CA ALA A 296 -14.06 -19.35 -5.70
C ALA A 296 -13.47 -20.75 -5.90
N ASP A 297 -12.21 -20.81 -6.33
CA ASP A 297 -11.47 -22.07 -6.52
C ASP A 297 -11.13 -22.77 -5.19
N GLN A 298 -10.75 -24.05 -5.25
CA GLN A 298 -10.29 -24.75 -4.05
C GLN A 298 -9.06 -24.05 -3.44
N GLY A 299 -9.06 -23.89 -2.12
CA GLY A 299 -8.02 -23.16 -1.40
C GLY A 299 -8.18 -21.64 -1.44
N ASN A 300 -9.25 -21.11 -2.04
CA ASN A 300 -9.53 -19.67 -2.01
C ASN A 300 -9.65 -19.18 -0.56
N CYS A 301 -8.79 -18.23 -0.20
CA CYS A 301 -8.65 -17.73 1.15
C CYS A 301 -9.84 -16.88 1.62
N TYR A 302 -10.68 -16.32 0.71
CA TYR A 302 -11.87 -15.54 1.08
C TYR A 302 -12.92 -16.37 1.82
N ILE A 303 -12.86 -17.70 1.70
CA ILE A 303 -13.70 -18.60 2.48
C ILE A 303 -13.17 -18.73 3.91
N ALA A 304 -11.84 -18.79 4.07
CA ALA A 304 -11.22 -18.81 5.40
C ALA A 304 -11.42 -17.47 6.14
N GLU A 305 -11.45 -16.36 5.40
CA GLU A 305 -11.82 -15.04 5.91
C GLU A 305 -13.32 -14.83 6.12
N GLY A 306 -14.20 -15.76 5.73
CA GLY A 306 -15.65 -15.61 5.88
C GLY A 306 -16.34 -14.67 4.88
N CYS A 307 -15.61 -14.06 3.95
CA CYS A 307 -16.13 -13.21 2.87
C CYS A 307 -16.97 -14.00 1.85
N LEU A 308 -16.78 -15.32 1.78
CA LEU A 308 -17.52 -16.25 0.94
C LEU A 308 -17.94 -17.47 1.76
N THR A 309 -19.12 -18.01 1.47
CA THR A 309 -19.68 -19.16 2.20
C THR A 309 -19.37 -20.51 1.55
N GLY A 310 -18.71 -20.52 0.38
CA GLY A 310 -18.32 -21.76 -0.28
C GLY A 310 -17.53 -21.56 -1.58
N TYR A 311 -17.12 -22.70 -2.16
CA TYR A 311 -16.42 -22.77 -3.45
C TYR A 311 -17.38 -22.70 -4.65
N GLY A 312 -16.82 -22.53 -5.85
CA GLY A 312 -17.55 -22.45 -7.11
C GLY A 312 -18.02 -21.02 -7.43
N GLU A 313 -18.95 -20.91 -8.36
CA GLU A 313 -19.56 -19.62 -8.72
C GLU A 313 -20.40 -19.08 -7.55
N ARG A 314 -20.17 -17.83 -7.18
CA ARG A 314 -20.78 -17.10 -6.06
C ARG A 314 -21.48 -15.86 -6.58
N GLU A 315 -22.66 -15.57 -6.08
CA GLU A 315 -23.36 -14.31 -6.30
C GLU A 315 -23.04 -13.36 -5.15
N ILE A 316 -22.51 -12.19 -5.47
CA ILE A 316 -22.06 -11.21 -4.48
C ILE A 316 -22.72 -9.85 -4.69
N LEU A 317 -23.05 -9.18 -3.60
CA LEU A 317 -23.51 -7.80 -3.57
C LEU A 317 -22.36 -6.91 -3.10
N ARG A 318 -21.73 -6.18 -4.02
CA ARG A 318 -20.66 -5.21 -3.74
C ARG A 318 -21.24 -3.88 -3.29
N PHE A 319 -20.49 -3.18 -2.44
CA PHE A 319 -20.84 -1.84 -1.94
C PHE A 319 -19.58 -1.08 -1.52
N SER A 320 -19.66 0.24 -1.43
CA SER A 320 -18.65 1.06 -0.77
C SER A 320 -19.09 1.36 0.66
N THR A 321 -18.15 1.32 1.61
CA THR A 321 -18.36 1.78 2.99
C THR A 321 -17.50 3.01 3.24
N ARG A 322 -18.10 4.06 3.82
CA ARG A 322 -17.37 5.17 4.43
C ARG A 322 -17.90 5.36 5.84
N ILE A 323 -17.04 5.31 6.84
CA ILE A 323 -17.38 5.54 8.24
C ILE A 323 -16.57 6.74 8.71
N ALA A 324 -17.27 7.83 8.99
CA ALA A 324 -16.64 9.08 9.45
C ALA A 324 -16.70 9.18 10.96
N ASN A 325 -15.64 9.68 11.57
CA ASN A 325 -15.68 10.16 12.94
C ASN A 325 -16.12 11.63 12.93
N ILE A 326 -17.41 11.85 13.21
CA ILE A 326 -18.02 13.18 13.38
C ILE A 326 -17.97 13.66 14.83
N GLY A 327 -17.37 12.85 15.72
CA GLY A 327 -17.12 13.20 17.12
C GLY A 327 -15.99 14.21 17.27
N GLN A 328 -15.70 14.57 18.52
CA GLN A 328 -14.66 15.54 18.85
C GLN A 328 -13.34 14.90 19.30
N LEU A 329 -13.33 13.58 19.50
CA LEU A 329 -12.16 12.79 19.88
C LEU A 329 -11.91 11.70 18.85
N ASP A 330 -10.67 11.24 18.80
CA ASP A 330 -10.22 10.16 17.92
C ASP A 330 -10.80 8.81 18.37
N TYR A 331 -11.31 8.04 17.42
CA TYR A 331 -11.66 6.64 17.64
C TYR A 331 -10.38 5.81 17.58
N TYR A 332 -9.71 5.64 18.72
CA TYR A 332 -8.48 4.86 18.79
C TYR A 332 -8.72 3.37 19.02
N ILE A 333 -8.02 2.54 18.25
CA ILE A 333 -8.00 1.08 18.40
C ILE A 333 -6.61 0.61 18.88
N GLY A 334 -5.54 1.16 18.28
CA GLY A 334 -4.15 0.84 18.62
C GLY A 334 -3.52 -0.25 17.75
N THR A 335 -2.44 -0.83 18.26
CA THR A 335 -1.61 -1.77 17.49
C THR A 335 -2.00 -3.24 17.75
N PRO A 336 -1.77 -4.13 16.77
CA PRO A 336 -1.97 -5.57 16.96
C PRO A 336 -1.12 -6.18 18.08
N GLN A 337 0.07 -5.63 18.34
CA GLN A 337 0.93 -6.09 19.42
C GLN A 337 0.36 -5.73 20.80
N ALA A 338 -0.31 -4.57 20.91
CA ALA A 338 -0.90 -4.13 22.17
C ALA A 338 -2.19 -4.87 22.51
N ASN A 339 -3.04 -5.15 21.51
CA ASN A 339 -4.36 -5.77 21.71
C ASN A 339 -4.59 -6.99 20.79
N PRO A 340 -3.75 -8.04 20.85
CA PRO A 340 -3.75 -9.12 19.85
C PRO A 340 -5.08 -9.86 19.70
N ASP A 341 -5.88 -9.93 20.76
CA ASP A 341 -7.19 -10.59 20.75
C ASP A 341 -8.24 -9.83 19.92
N GLN A 342 -8.03 -8.54 19.68
CA GLN A 342 -8.93 -7.70 18.88
C GLN A 342 -8.61 -7.75 17.38
N PHE A 343 -7.55 -8.45 16.97
CA PHE A 343 -7.15 -8.52 15.57
C PHE A 343 -7.19 -9.96 15.04
N GLU A 344 -7.44 -10.11 13.75
CA GLU A 344 -7.35 -11.37 13.00
C GLU A 344 -6.13 -11.29 12.08
N LEU A 345 -5.16 -12.20 12.27
CA LEU A 345 -3.94 -12.34 11.45
C LEU A 345 -4.11 -13.30 10.27
N GLN A 346 -5.15 -14.14 10.29
CA GLN A 346 -5.41 -15.12 9.25
C GLN A 346 -6.29 -14.49 8.18
N ASN A 347 -5.66 -13.90 7.16
CA ASN A 347 -6.35 -13.30 6.04
C ASN A 347 -5.55 -13.42 4.73
N CYS A 348 -6.25 -13.27 3.61
CA CYS A 348 -5.80 -13.21 2.23
C CYS A 348 -4.81 -12.07 1.96
N HIS A 349 -4.82 -11.01 2.75
CA HIS A 349 -4.16 -9.75 2.41
C HIS A 349 -2.85 -9.52 3.17
N GLY A 350 -2.45 -10.45 4.06
CA GLY A 350 -1.16 -10.41 4.74
C GLY A 350 -1.00 -9.27 5.75
N HIS A 351 -2.09 -8.58 6.12
CA HIS A 351 -2.10 -7.51 7.12
C HIS A 351 -3.21 -7.74 8.13
N VAL A 352 -3.00 -7.39 9.39
CA VAL A 352 -3.98 -7.54 10.49
C VAL A 352 -5.34 -6.86 10.20
N HIS A 353 -6.44 -7.51 10.60
CA HIS A 353 -7.80 -6.97 10.51
C HIS A 353 -8.36 -6.72 11.91
N TYR A 354 -8.94 -5.55 12.18
CA TYR A 354 -9.60 -5.29 13.47
C TYR A 354 -10.99 -5.95 13.51
N LYS A 355 -11.26 -6.70 14.58
CA LYS A 355 -12.51 -7.45 14.77
C LYS A 355 -13.63 -6.51 15.20
N GLY A 356 -14.79 -6.62 14.54
CA GLY A 356 -16.03 -6.02 15.03
C GLY A 356 -16.19 -4.50 14.82
N TYR A 357 -15.39 -3.89 13.95
CA TYR A 357 -15.47 -2.47 13.61
C TYR A 357 -16.79 -2.05 12.93
N ALA A 358 -17.25 -2.90 12.01
CA ALA A 358 -18.45 -2.69 11.23
C ALA A 358 -19.10 -4.05 10.99
N GLU A 359 -20.42 -4.08 11.07
CA GLU A 359 -21.24 -5.27 10.88
C GLU A 359 -22.22 -5.05 9.74
N TYR A 360 -22.41 -6.10 8.94
CA TYR A 360 -23.20 -6.10 7.73
C TYR A 360 -24.19 -7.25 7.80
N LEU A 361 -25.48 -6.92 7.90
CA LEU A 361 -26.56 -7.87 8.08
C LEU A 361 -27.58 -7.74 6.95
N LEU A 362 -28.17 -8.87 6.56
CA LEU A 362 -29.25 -8.90 5.58
C LEU A 362 -30.47 -9.57 6.20
N TYR A 363 -31.61 -8.87 6.15
CA TYR A 363 -32.89 -9.36 6.63
C TYR A 363 -33.85 -9.57 5.46
N ASP A 364 -34.63 -10.64 5.52
CA ASP A 364 -35.75 -10.86 4.61
C ASP A 364 -36.95 -9.94 4.91
N ASP A 365 -38.01 -10.09 4.12
CA ASP A 365 -39.24 -9.31 4.24
C ASP A 365 -40.03 -9.56 5.54
N GLN A 366 -39.70 -10.63 6.27
CA GLN A 366 -40.27 -11.00 7.56
C GLN A 366 -39.39 -10.54 8.73
N GLY A 367 -38.23 -9.93 8.45
CA GLY A 367 -37.27 -9.50 9.45
C GLY A 367 -36.43 -10.64 10.02
N GLN A 368 -36.35 -11.78 9.34
CA GLN A 368 -35.44 -12.87 9.70
C GLN A 368 -34.06 -12.58 9.10
N GLU A 369 -33.03 -12.66 9.95
CA GLU A 369 -31.63 -12.53 9.53
C GLU A 369 -31.20 -13.72 8.69
N LEU A 370 -30.51 -13.45 7.58
CA LEU A 370 -29.95 -14.45 6.69
C LEU A 370 -28.48 -14.69 7.02
N ALA A 371 -28.08 -15.96 7.15
CA ALA A 371 -26.69 -16.34 7.29
C ALA A 371 -25.99 -16.22 5.92
N ILE A 372 -25.29 -15.11 5.71
CA ILE A 372 -24.56 -14.78 4.49
C ILE A 372 -23.06 -14.65 4.79
N GLY A 373 -22.23 -14.72 3.74
CA GLY A 373 -20.79 -14.42 3.88
C GLY A 373 -20.64 -12.94 4.16
N PHE A 374 -19.83 -12.60 5.15
CA PHE A 374 -19.71 -11.25 5.68
C PHE A 374 -18.28 -10.71 5.51
N LYS A 375 -18.17 -9.39 5.52
CA LYS A 375 -16.90 -8.67 5.51
C LYS A 375 -16.22 -8.83 6.87
N ASN A 376 -15.16 -9.64 6.95
CA ASN A 376 -14.21 -9.53 8.07
C ASN A 376 -13.49 -8.18 7.96
N GLY A 377 -13.17 -7.56 9.10
CA GLY A 377 -12.71 -6.17 9.18
C GLY A 377 -11.55 -5.86 8.23
N PHE A 378 -11.32 -4.59 7.91
CA PHE A 378 -10.07 -4.17 7.30
C PHE A 378 -9.22 -3.43 8.36
N CYS A 379 -8.09 -2.88 7.95
CA CYS A 379 -7.46 -1.82 8.73
C CYS A 379 -8.46 -0.69 8.98
N VAL A 380 -8.42 -0.08 10.17
CA VAL A 380 -9.17 1.13 10.44
C VAL A 380 -8.18 2.28 10.44
N MET A 381 -8.28 3.17 9.45
CA MET A 381 -7.27 4.20 9.21
C MET A 381 -7.89 5.48 8.65
N ASP A 382 -7.12 6.56 8.70
CA ASP A 382 -7.54 7.87 8.20
C ASP A 382 -7.35 7.98 6.68
N ILE A 383 -8.38 7.60 5.92
CA ILE A 383 -8.34 7.64 4.45
C ILE A 383 -8.83 8.99 3.91
N ASP A 384 -9.84 9.59 4.55
CA ASP A 384 -10.46 10.84 4.13
C ASP A 384 -10.63 11.82 5.29
N CYS A 385 -9.77 12.84 5.35
CA CYS A 385 -9.80 13.90 6.38
C CYS A 385 -10.41 15.22 5.90
N ASN A 386 -11.19 15.22 4.82
CA ASN A 386 -11.84 16.43 4.30
C ASN A 386 -12.88 17.06 5.26
N GLY A 387 -13.21 16.37 6.37
CA GLY A 387 -14.02 16.91 7.46
C GLY A 387 -13.28 17.94 8.34
N GLY A 388 -12.01 18.22 8.06
CA GLY A 388 -11.19 19.18 8.81
C GLY A 388 -10.33 18.55 9.90
N GLY A 389 -10.28 17.22 9.96
CA GLY A 389 -9.37 16.46 10.83
C GLY A 389 -7.94 16.42 10.29
N THR A 390 -7.00 16.00 11.14
CA THR A 390 -5.63 15.66 10.75
C THR A 390 -5.44 14.17 10.95
N GLY A 391 -5.14 13.43 9.88
CA GLY A 391 -4.99 11.98 9.94
C GLY A 391 -3.77 11.56 10.75
N GLN A 392 -3.94 10.55 11.60
CA GLN A 392 -2.95 10.05 12.55
C GLN A 392 -2.82 8.51 12.54
N TYR A 393 -3.81 7.79 11.99
CA TYR A 393 -3.92 6.34 12.08
C TYR A 393 -3.75 5.62 10.75
N GLY A 394 -3.11 4.46 10.81
CA GLY A 394 -2.82 3.57 9.69
C GLY A 394 -2.98 2.10 10.08
N CYS A 395 -2.70 1.16 9.17
CA CYS A 395 -2.81 -0.28 9.44
C CYS A 395 -1.97 -0.76 10.64
N GLY A 396 -0.78 -0.18 10.86
CA GLY A 396 0.11 -0.54 11.97
C GLY A 396 -0.37 -0.04 13.35
N ASN A 397 -1.16 1.03 13.36
CA ASN A 397 -1.69 1.67 14.55
C ASN A 397 -3.07 2.28 14.23
N MET A 398 -4.12 1.51 14.52
CA MET A 398 -5.43 1.73 13.94
C MET A 398 -6.29 2.72 14.72
N GLY A 399 -7.14 3.42 13.99
CA GLY A 399 -8.10 4.39 14.51
C GLY A 399 -8.69 5.29 13.43
N ILE A 400 -9.53 6.24 13.85
CA ILE A 400 -10.06 7.30 12.99
C ILE A 400 -10.00 8.62 13.74
N SER A 401 -9.19 9.55 13.26
CA SER A 401 -9.08 10.87 13.85
C SER A 401 -10.40 11.65 13.77
N ALA A 402 -10.64 12.52 14.74
CA ALA A 402 -11.80 13.41 14.72
C ALA A 402 -11.80 14.24 13.41
N GLY A 403 -12.91 14.18 12.67
CA GLY A 403 -13.03 14.84 11.36
C GLY A 403 -12.41 14.06 10.18
N CYS A 404 -11.92 12.85 10.41
CA CYS A 404 -11.48 11.90 9.38
C CYS A 404 -12.49 10.75 9.18
N ALA A 405 -12.26 9.94 8.15
CA ALA A 405 -13.10 8.81 7.79
C ALA A 405 -12.27 7.66 7.22
N ASP A 406 -12.70 6.44 7.58
CA ASP A 406 -12.25 5.20 6.97
C ASP A 406 -13.13 4.89 5.75
N VAL A 407 -12.51 4.46 4.64
CA VAL A 407 -13.16 4.38 3.32
C VAL A 407 -12.72 3.15 2.53
N TYR A 408 -13.68 2.26 2.25
CA TYR A 408 -13.49 1.10 1.38
C TYR A 408 -14.44 1.15 0.18
N GLY A 409 -13.88 1.06 -1.04
CA GLY A 409 -14.65 1.12 -2.28
C GLY A 409 -15.25 -0.23 -2.69
N SER A 410 -16.27 -0.23 -3.54
CA SER A 410 -16.92 -1.46 -4.05
C SER A 410 -16.00 -2.36 -4.89
N GLY A 411 -14.88 -1.81 -5.37
CA GLY A 411 -13.83 -2.56 -6.05
C GLY A 411 -12.88 -3.32 -5.10
N THR A 412 -12.88 -3.01 -3.80
CA THR A 412 -12.00 -3.66 -2.82
C THR A 412 -12.36 -5.15 -2.66
N SER A 413 -11.35 -6.01 -2.63
CA SER A 413 -11.47 -7.44 -2.32
C SER A 413 -12.10 -7.67 -0.94
N CYS A 414 -12.98 -8.65 -0.79
CA CYS A 414 -13.80 -8.92 0.40
C CYS A 414 -14.79 -7.79 0.80
N ASN A 415 -14.96 -6.73 0.00
CA ASN A 415 -15.94 -5.68 0.27
C ASN A 415 -17.30 -5.97 -0.43
N TRP A 416 -17.93 -7.07 -0.03
CA TRP A 416 -19.22 -7.55 -0.54
C TRP A 416 -19.95 -8.43 0.48
N LEU A 417 -21.22 -8.73 0.17
CA LEU A 417 -21.99 -9.80 0.82
C LEU A 417 -22.12 -10.99 -0.14
N ASP A 418 -21.82 -12.20 0.32
CA ASP A 418 -22.13 -13.42 -0.44
C ASP A 418 -23.60 -13.78 -0.26
N ILE A 419 -24.38 -13.53 -1.31
CA ILE A 419 -25.82 -13.75 -1.37
C ILE A 419 -26.18 -14.97 -2.22
N THR A 420 -25.24 -15.87 -2.46
CA THR A 420 -25.48 -17.06 -3.29
C THR A 420 -26.61 -17.90 -2.70
N GLY A 421 -27.63 -18.17 -3.53
CA GLY A 421 -28.80 -18.95 -3.11
C GLY A 421 -29.85 -18.15 -2.32
N VAL A 422 -29.65 -16.84 -2.13
CA VAL A 422 -30.70 -15.93 -1.65
C VAL A 422 -31.70 -15.71 -2.81
N PRO A 423 -32.99 -16.03 -2.64
CA PRO A 423 -33.96 -15.91 -3.72
C PRO A 423 -34.26 -14.45 -4.07
N GLU A 424 -34.81 -14.19 -5.26
CA GLU A 424 -35.30 -12.86 -5.63
C GLU A 424 -36.38 -12.39 -4.63
N GLY A 425 -36.27 -11.15 -4.16
CA GLY A 425 -37.17 -10.61 -3.15
C GLY A 425 -36.80 -9.21 -2.67
N SER A 426 -37.55 -8.72 -1.68
CA SER A 426 -37.25 -7.49 -0.97
C SER A 426 -36.48 -7.81 0.30
N TYR A 427 -35.38 -7.09 0.52
CA TYR A 427 -34.49 -7.30 1.65
C TYR A 427 -34.12 -5.97 2.31
N THR A 428 -33.73 -6.04 3.58
CA THR A 428 -33.17 -4.90 4.31
C THR A 428 -31.70 -5.17 4.58
N LEU A 429 -30.83 -4.39 3.95
CA LEU A 429 -29.40 -4.34 4.27
C LEU A 429 -29.19 -3.39 5.46
N VAL A 430 -28.59 -3.89 6.52
CA VAL A 430 -28.19 -3.12 7.69
C VAL A 430 -26.68 -3.08 7.74
N VAL A 431 -26.14 -1.87 7.81
CA VAL A 431 -24.72 -1.63 8.10
C VAL A 431 -24.65 -0.81 9.36
N ARG A 432 -23.94 -1.31 10.37
CA ARG A 432 -23.70 -0.57 11.62
C ARG A 432 -22.22 -0.58 11.95
N THR A 433 -21.78 0.51 12.55
CA THR A 433 -20.47 0.62 13.18
C THR A 433 -20.69 0.78 14.68
N ASN A 434 -19.68 0.43 15.45
CA ASN A 434 -19.66 0.36 16.91
C ASN A 434 -20.54 1.40 17.61
#